data_AF-A0AAD1SHB1-F1
#
_entry.id   AF-A0AAD1SHB1-F1
#
_cell.length_a   1.000
_cell.length_b   1.000
_cell.length_c   1.000
_cell.angle_alpha   90.00
_cell.angle_beta   90.00
_cell.angle_gamma   90.00
#
_symmetry.space_group_name_H-M   'P 1'
#
loop_
_entity.id
_entity.type
_entity.pdbx_description
1 polymer ?
#
loop_
_entity_poly.entity_id
_entity_poly.type
_entity_poly.pdbx_seq_one_letter_code
_entity_poly.pdbx_strand_id
1 'polypeptide(L)'
;MVSYIMLTSYFFFIFFLGDGIDTYEKQFSELQQRLFRAEQENQKRSRDLSTVLDEIKQAVAEKRYAFENHTVEEIKWKVLNMSSKLPMQFSNIYMFLPHLLGHEDNLQPNVLYGHGRTGVSVIFGIPTVKRDKQSYLMDTLGSLFSELSAEEKEDCVVVVFIAEIEANVGSTLIYKAQKHFPREIQSGVLEVISPPASYYPDLNNIKETFGDSKERVRYCIAV
;
A
#
# COMPACT_ATOMS: atom_id res chain seq x y z
N MET A 1 49.00 34.61 24.33
CA MET A 1 47.53 34.62 24.51
C MET A 1 46.80 33.86 23.39
N VAL A 2 47.25 33.94 22.13
CA VAL A 2 46.61 33.26 20.99
C VAL A 2 46.74 31.72 21.02
N SER A 3 47.87 31.17 21.48
CA SER A 3 48.04 29.70 21.57
C SER A 3 47.13 28.99 22.59
N TYR A 4 46.74 29.67 23.67
CA TYR A 4 45.89 29.08 24.71
C TYR A 4 44.43 28.94 24.26
N ILE A 5 43.96 29.86 23.40
CA ILE A 5 42.61 29.87 22.83
C ILE A 5 42.45 28.78 21.76
N MET A 6 43.51 28.48 21.00
CA MET A 6 43.50 27.42 19.99
C MET A 6 43.47 26.02 20.64
N LEU A 7 44.20 25.82 21.74
CA LEU A 7 44.21 24.54 22.47
C LEU A 7 42.86 24.23 23.13
N THR A 8 42.18 25.22 23.71
CA THR A 8 40.85 25.02 24.31
C THR A 8 39.77 24.79 23.25
N SER A 9 39.84 25.46 22.10
CA SER A 9 38.93 25.23 20.98
C SER A 9 39.10 23.83 20.37
N TYR A 10 40.33 23.32 20.27
CA TYR A 10 40.60 21.97 19.77
C TYR A 10 40.12 20.89 20.76
N PHE A 11 40.29 21.12 22.07
CA PHE A 11 39.80 20.20 23.11
C PHE A 11 38.27 20.17 23.18
N PHE A 12 37.61 21.33 23.02
CA PHE A 12 36.15 21.42 22.97
C PHE A 12 35.57 20.75 21.70
N PHE A 13 36.25 20.88 20.55
CA PHE A 13 35.86 20.23 19.31
C PHE A 13 36.01 18.71 19.38
N ILE A 14 37.10 18.19 19.97
CA ILE A 14 37.30 16.74 20.19
C ILE A 14 36.27 16.18 21.18
N PHE A 15 35.96 16.90 22.26
CA PHE A 15 34.97 16.46 23.25
C PHE A 15 33.55 16.39 22.66
N PHE A 16 33.14 17.35 21.83
CA PHE A 16 31.86 17.33 21.13
C PHE A 16 31.79 16.29 19.99
N LEU A 17 32.91 15.99 19.31
CA LEU A 17 32.95 14.91 18.32
C LEU A 17 32.86 13.52 18.97
N GLY A 18 33.48 13.32 20.14
CA GLY A 18 33.40 12.06 20.89
C GLY A 18 31.98 11.71 21.32
N ASP A 19 31.25 12.68 21.90
CA ASP A 19 29.88 12.48 22.38
C ASP A 19 28.88 12.19 21.24
N GLY A 20 29.13 12.79 20.06
CA GLY A 20 28.38 12.48 18.83
C GLY A 20 28.64 11.06 18.33
N ILE A 21 29.89 10.61 18.31
CA ILE A 21 30.25 9.26 17.85
C ILE A 21 29.68 8.19 18.78
N ASP A 22 29.79 8.39 20.10
CA ASP A 22 29.26 7.47 21.11
C ASP A 22 27.73 7.32 21.04
N THR A 23 27.02 8.41 20.70
CA THR A 23 25.56 8.38 20.50
C THR A 23 25.16 7.63 19.24
N TYR A 24 25.89 7.77 18.13
CA TYR A 24 25.64 6.98 16.91
C TYR A 24 25.95 5.50 17.08
N GLU A 25 27.04 5.15 17.76
CA GLU A 25 27.38 3.75 18.06
C GLU A 25 26.28 3.08 18.90
N LYS A 26 25.74 3.81 19.88
CA LYS A 26 24.63 3.32 20.70
C LYS A 26 23.35 3.11 19.89
N GLN A 27 22.98 4.05 19.03
CA GLN A 27 21.81 3.92 18.16
C GLN A 27 21.95 2.77 17.17
N PHE A 28 23.15 2.60 16.58
CA PHE A 28 23.43 1.51 15.66
C PHE A 28 23.37 0.15 16.36
N SER A 29 23.94 0.03 17.55
CA SER A 29 23.88 -1.18 18.38
C SER A 29 22.44 -1.53 18.77
N GLU A 30 21.64 -0.53 19.15
CA GLU A 30 20.22 -0.72 19.44
C GLU A 30 19.44 -1.20 18.20
N LEU A 31 19.69 -0.59 17.04
CA LEU A 31 19.08 -1.00 15.77
C LEU A 31 19.46 -2.44 15.41
N GLN A 32 20.72 -2.83 15.53
CA GLN A 32 21.14 -4.21 15.30
C GLN A 32 20.46 -5.18 16.24
N GLN A 33 20.32 -4.83 17.53
CA GLN A 33 19.66 -5.68 18.50
C GLN A 33 18.15 -5.80 18.24
N ARG A 34 17.51 -4.74 17.75
CA ARG A 34 16.09 -4.77 17.32
C ARG A 34 15.92 -5.60 16.06
N LEU A 35 16.81 -5.45 15.07
CA LEU A 35 16.81 -6.24 13.83
C LEU A 35 16.95 -7.74 14.14
N PHE A 36 17.92 -8.10 14.97
CA PHE A 36 18.16 -9.49 15.35
C PHE A 36 16.95 -10.11 16.06
N ARG A 37 16.31 -9.36 16.98
CA ARG A 37 15.07 -9.82 17.63
C ARG A 37 13.93 -10.00 16.64
N ALA A 38 13.75 -9.04 15.73
CA ALA A 38 12.73 -9.12 14.69
C ALA A 38 12.97 -10.31 13.75
N GLU A 39 14.23 -10.60 13.40
CA GLU A 39 14.59 -11.74 12.57
C GLU A 39 14.31 -13.07 13.26
N GLN A 40 14.68 -13.21 14.54
CA GLN A 40 14.35 -14.41 15.32
C GLN A 40 12.84 -14.63 15.45
N GLU A 41 12.08 -13.56 15.68
CA GLU A 41 10.63 -13.63 15.76
C GLU A 41 10.01 -14.00 14.41
N ASN A 42 10.53 -13.44 13.31
CA ASN A 42 10.09 -13.77 11.96
C ASN A 42 10.42 -15.23 11.60
N GLN A 43 11.61 -15.73 11.95
CA GLN A 43 11.95 -17.14 11.78
C GLN A 43 11.06 -18.07 12.61
N LYS A 44 10.68 -17.66 13.82
CA LYS A 44 9.70 -18.40 14.63
C LYS A 44 8.34 -18.42 13.93
N ARG A 45 7.83 -17.26 13.52
CA ARG A 45 6.56 -17.16 12.76
C ARG A 45 6.60 -18.00 11.50
N SER A 46 7.70 -18.02 10.76
CA SER A 46 7.85 -18.84 9.55
C SER A 46 7.75 -20.33 9.83
N ARG A 47 8.31 -20.82 10.95
CA ARG A 47 8.17 -22.22 11.38
C ARG A 47 6.74 -22.55 11.80
N ASP A 48 6.10 -21.67 12.55
CA ASP A 48 4.71 -21.82 12.95
C ASP A 48 3.79 -21.89 11.71
N LEU A 49 4.02 -21.02 10.71
CA LEU A 49 3.33 -21.05 9.41
C LEU A 49 3.52 -22.38 8.67
N SER A 50 4.74 -22.90 8.62
CA SER A 50 5.02 -24.19 7.98
C SER A 50 4.23 -25.33 8.64
N THR A 51 4.15 -25.30 9.97
CA THR A 51 3.43 -26.32 10.75
C THR A 51 1.93 -26.27 10.46
N VAL A 52 1.34 -25.06 10.43
CA VAL A 52 -0.08 -24.86 10.09
C VAL A 52 -0.37 -25.29 8.64
N LEU A 53 0.52 -25.00 7.70
CA LEU A 53 0.34 -25.44 6.31
C LEU A 53 0.30 -26.96 6.19
N ASP A 54 1.11 -27.66 6.97
CA ASP A 54 1.13 -29.12 6.97
C ASP A 54 -0.13 -29.71 7.64
N GLU A 55 -0.63 -29.09 8.73
CA GLU A 55 -1.93 -29.44 9.31
C GLU A 55 -3.10 -29.24 8.33
N ILE A 56 -3.11 -28.14 7.57
CA ILE A 56 -4.14 -27.89 6.54
C ILE A 56 -4.06 -28.93 5.43
N LYS A 57 -2.86 -29.23 4.92
CA LYS A 57 -2.67 -30.27 3.90
C LYS A 57 -3.17 -31.62 4.39
N GLN A 58 -2.88 -31.97 5.65
CA GLN A 58 -3.35 -33.21 6.26
C GLN A 58 -4.88 -33.21 6.39
N ALA A 59 -5.50 -32.15 6.92
CA ALA A 59 -6.95 -32.05 7.05
C ALA A 59 -7.68 -32.09 5.68
N VAL A 60 -7.07 -31.53 4.64
CA VAL A 60 -7.58 -31.61 3.25
C VAL A 60 -7.41 -33.01 2.68
N ALA A 61 -6.27 -33.68 2.92
CA ALA A 61 -6.02 -35.04 2.47
C ALA A 61 -6.93 -36.08 3.16
N GLU A 62 -7.15 -35.94 4.46
CA GLU A 62 -8.09 -36.77 5.23
C GLU A 62 -9.53 -36.63 4.73
N LYS A 63 -9.93 -35.43 4.28
CA LYS A 63 -11.27 -35.16 3.76
C LYS A 63 -11.48 -35.48 2.29
N ARG A 64 -10.41 -35.69 1.50
CA ARG A 64 -10.52 -36.25 0.14
C ARG A 64 -11.14 -37.65 0.14
N TYR A 65 -11.02 -38.39 1.23
CA TYR A 65 -11.67 -39.70 1.43
C TYR A 65 -13.13 -39.60 1.89
N ALA A 66 -13.62 -38.42 2.23
CA ALA A 66 -15.00 -38.16 2.67
C ALA A 66 -15.82 -37.30 1.67
N PHE A 67 -15.24 -36.99 0.50
CA PHE A 67 -15.76 -36.02 -0.47
C PHE A 67 -16.80 -36.60 -1.44
N GLU A 68 -17.87 -37.20 -0.93
CA GLU A 68 -19.06 -37.44 -1.78
C GLU A 68 -20.22 -36.47 -1.52
N ASN A 69 -20.26 -35.72 -0.41
CA ASN A 69 -21.54 -35.11 0.01
C ASN A 69 -21.54 -33.66 0.53
N HIS A 70 -20.53 -32.81 0.35
CA HIS A 70 -20.58 -31.41 0.86
C HIS A 70 -20.25 -30.37 -0.21
N THR A 71 -20.99 -29.26 -0.22
CA THR A 71 -20.83 -28.16 -1.18
C THR A 71 -19.59 -27.31 -0.87
N VAL A 72 -19.02 -26.72 -1.92
CA VAL A 72 -17.77 -25.94 -1.87
C VAL A 72 -17.89 -24.72 -0.93
N GLU A 73 -19.09 -24.13 -0.77
CA GLU A 73 -19.29 -22.99 0.14
C GLU A 73 -19.12 -23.38 1.61
N GLU A 74 -19.57 -24.57 2.02
CA GLU A 74 -19.46 -25.03 3.41
C GLU A 74 -17.99 -25.24 3.81
N ILE A 75 -17.17 -25.66 2.84
CA ILE A 75 -15.73 -25.83 3.01
C ILE A 75 -15.05 -24.46 3.16
N LYS A 76 -15.45 -23.47 2.34
CA LYS A 76 -14.92 -22.10 2.41
C LYS A 76 -15.18 -21.46 3.78
N TRP A 77 -16.41 -21.55 4.29
CA TRP A 77 -16.77 -21.01 5.60
C TRP A 77 -16.08 -21.72 6.76
N LYS A 78 -15.91 -23.04 6.69
CA LYS A 78 -15.19 -23.81 7.73
C LYS A 78 -13.69 -23.49 7.76
N VAL A 79 -13.05 -23.31 6.61
CA VAL A 79 -11.63 -22.91 6.53
C VAL A 79 -11.42 -21.49 7.09
N LEU A 80 -12.29 -20.54 6.73
CA LEU A 80 -12.26 -19.18 7.29
C LEU A 80 -12.44 -19.18 8.82
N ASN A 81 -13.31 -20.04 9.34
CA ASN A 81 -13.53 -20.19 10.79
C ASN A 81 -12.38 -20.93 11.52
N MET A 82 -11.55 -21.69 10.82
CA MET A 82 -10.30 -22.20 11.41
C MET A 82 -9.24 -21.10 11.49
N SER A 83 -9.22 -20.19 10.51
CA SER A 83 -8.32 -19.03 10.53
C SER A 83 -8.55 -18.10 11.73
N SER A 84 -9.78 -18.01 12.25
CA SER A 84 -10.12 -17.19 13.43
C SER A 84 -9.73 -17.83 14.77
N LYS A 85 -9.40 -19.13 14.79
CA LYS A 85 -8.97 -19.87 15.99
C LYS A 85 -7.45 -20.02 16.11
N LEU A 86 -6.69 -19.51 15.14
CA LEU A 86 -5.23 -19.59 15.17
C LEU A 86 -4.67 -18.58 16.18
N PRO A 87 -3.68 -18.96 17.01
CA PRO A 87 -2.99 -18.06 17.94
C PRO A 87 -2.09 -17.03 17.24
N MET A 88 -2.07 -17.04 15.90
CA MET A 88 -1.40 -16.05 15.05
C MET A 88 -2.46 -15.22 14.34
N GLN A 89 -2.46 -13.91 14.61
CA GLN A 89 -3.23 -12.94 13.83
C GLN A 89 -2.54 -12.84 12.46
N PHE A 90 -2.98 -13.64 11.49
CA PHE A 90 -2.63 -13.38 10.10
C PHE A 90 -3.16 -11.99 9.77
N SER A 91 -2.27 -11.04 9.50
CA SER A 91 -2.62 -9.74 8.95
C SER A 91 -3.14 -9.95 7.53
N ASN A 92 -4.36 -10.47 7.41
CA ASN A 92 -5.09 -10.53 6.16
C ASN A 92 -5.66 -9.13 5.89
N ILE A 93 -5.81 -8.76 4.62
CA ILE A 93 -6.41 -7.49 4.21
C ILE A 93 -7.78 -7.27 4.87
N TYR A 94 -8.53 -8.33 5.18
CA TYR A 94 -9.81 -8.27 5.90
C TYR A 94 -9.72 -7.83 7.36
N MET A 95 -8.53 -7.82 7.97
CA MET A 95 -8.35 -7.18 9.28
C MET A 95 -8.56 -5.65 9.19
N PHE A 96 -8.16 -5.06 8.06
CA PHE A 96 -8.30 -3.63 7.80
C PHE A 96 -9.56 -3.30 7.00
N LEU A 97 -10.01 -4.23 6.15
CA LEU A 97 -11.19 -4.12 5.30
C LEU A 97 -12.20 -5.24 5.61
N PRO A 98 -12.75 -5.30 6.85
CA PRO A 98 -13.62 -6.39 7.26
C PRO A 98 -14.94 -6.46 6.47
N HIS A 99 -15.40 -5.34 5.92
CA HIS A 99 -16.58 -5.27 5.06
C HIS A 99 -16.39 -5.95 3.70
N LEU A 100 -15.16 -6.31 3.32
CA LEU A 100 -14.87 -7.05 2.08
C LEU A 100 -14.82 -8.57 2.31
N LEU A 101 -15.03 -9.04 3.54
CA LEU A 101 -15.09 -10.47 3.84
C LEU A 101 -16.27 -11.10 3.10
N GLY A 102 -16.00 -12.07 2.24
CA GLY A 102 -17.02 -12.71 1.38
C GLY A 102 -17.26 -12.00 0.04
N HIS A 103 -16.59 -10.86 -0.21
CA HIS A 103 -16.65 -10.10 -1.45
C HIS A 103 -15.26 -9.89 -2.04
N GLU A 104 -14.58 -10.99 -2.37
CA GLU A 104 -13.20 -10.99 -2.89
C GLU A 104 -13.06 -10.21 -4.20
N ASP A 105 -14.10 -10.23 -5.04
CA ASP A 105 -14.14 -9.52 -6.32
C ASP A 105 -14.01 -7.99 -6.15
N ASN A 106 -14.39 -7.46 -4.99
CA ASN A 106 -14.29 -6.03 -4.70
C ASN A 106 -12.85 -5.57 -4.42
N LEU A 107 -11.92 -6.50 -4.17
CA LEU A 107 -10.49 -6.19 -3.99
C LEU A 107 -9.80 -5.91 -5.33
N GLN A 108 -10.39 -6.32 -6.44
CA GLN A 108 -9.84 -6.04 -7.75
C GLN A 108 -10.27 -4.64 -8.20
N PRO A 109 -9.32 -3.76 -8.53
CA PRO A 109 -9.67 -2.47 -9.09
C PRO A 109 -10.28 -2.67 -10.48
N ASN A 110 -11.27 -1.84 -10.83
CA ASN A 110 -11.73 -1.73 -12.20
C ASN A 110 -10.62 -1.02 -13.00
N VAL A 111 -9.95 -1.76 -13.87
CA VAL A 111 -9.02 -1.19 -14.84
C VAL A 111 -9.85 -0.53 -15.93
N LEU A 112 -9.78 0.80 -15.99
CA LEU A 112 -10.55 1.61 -16.93
C LEU A 112 -9.77 1.78 -18.24
N TYR A 113 -8.48 2.11 -18.10
CA TYR A 113 -7.53 2.18 -19.18
C TYR A 113 -6.22 1.55 -18.72
N GLY A 114 -5.75 0.54 -19.42
CA GLY A 114 -4.48 -0.11 -19.12
C GLY A 114 -4.11 -1.08 -20.22
N HIS A 115 -2.83 -1.12 -20.56
CA HIS A 115 -2.30 -2.10 -21.52
C HIS A 115 -1.61 -3.26 -20.78
N GLY A 116 -1.63 -3.25 -19.44
CA GLY A 116 -0.99 -4.28 -18.63
C GLY A 116 0.51 -4.26 -18.86
N ARG A 117 1.09 -3.05 -18.94
CA ARG A 117 2.50 -2.90 -19.27
C ARG A 117 3.34 -3.52 -18.16
N THR A 118 4.29 -4.37 -18.55
CA THR A 118 5.20 -5.07 -17.63
C THR A 118 6.65 -4.83 -18.05
N GLY A 119 7.60 -5.14 -17.16
CA GLY A 119 9.04 -5.01 -17.46
C GLY A 119 9.60 -3.60 -17.30
N VAL A 120 8.91 -2.73 -16.57
CA VAL A 120 9.36 -1.38 -16.22
C VAL A 120 10.10 -1.39 -14.87
N SER A 121 11.05 -0.46 -14.69
CA SER A 121 11.79 -0.31 -13.43
C SER A 121 11.02 0.47 -12.37
N VAL A 122 10.17 1.41 -12.77
CA VAL A 122 9.46 2.32 -11.84
C VAL A 122 7.97 2.40 -12.15
N ILE A 123 7.15 2.38 -11.09
CA ILE A 123 5.71 2.63 -11.16
C ILE A 123 5.36 3.85 -10.28
N PHE A 124 4.73 4.86 -10.86
CA PHE A 124 4.23 6.03 -10.16
C PHE A 124 2.74 5.86 -9.84
N GLY A 125 2.40 5.70 -8.57
CA GLY A 125 1.00 5.69 -8.12
C GLY A 125 0.51 7.11 -7.79
N ILE A 126 -0.48 7.59 -8.52
CA ILE A 126 -1.10 8.91 -8.29
C ILE A 126 -2.55 8.70 -7.80
N PRO A 127 -2.80 8.74 -6.49
CA PRO A 127 -4.16 8.71 -5.99
C PRO A 127 -4.85 10.05 -6.24
N THR A 128 -6.10 9.98 -6.68
CA THR A 128 -6.89 11.17 -6.99
C THR A 128 -8.32 11.02 -6.49
N VAL A 129 -8.79 12.07 -5.84
CA VAL A 129 -10.18 12.29 -5.45
C VAL A 129 -10.63 13.58 -6.14
N LYS A 130 -11.94 13.78 -6.32
CA LYS A 130 -12.41 15.09 -6.75
C LYS A 130 -11.93 16.17 -5.77
N ARG A 131 -11.40 17.26 -6.33
CA ARG A 131 -11.13 18.49 -5.59
C ARG A 131 -11.79 19.65 -6.29
N ASP A 132 -12.15 20.68 -5.52
CA ASP A 132 -12.79 21.89 -6.06
C ASP A 132 -11.92 22.60 -7.10
N LYS A 133 -10.59 22.49 -6.97
CA LYS A 133 -9.64 22.95 -8.00
C LYS A 133 -9.57 21.93 -9.15
N GLN A 134 -10.34 22.20 -10.21
CA GLN A 134 -10.59 21.28 -11.33
C GLN A 134 -9.40 20.84 -12.21
N SER A 135 -8.13 21.12 -11.86
CA SER A 135 -6.99 20.87 -12.75
C SER A 135 -5.83 20.08 -12.14
N TYR A 136 -5.81 19.80 -10.84
CA TYR A 136 -4.62 19.24 -10.17
C TYR A 136 -4.08 17.98 -10.84
N LEU A 137 -4.94 17.02 -11.17
CA LEU A 137 -4.55 15.77 -11.83
C LEU A 137 -3.97 16.03 -13.23
N MET A 138 -4.66 16.86 -14.03
CA MET A 138 -4.22 17.13 -15.41
C MET A 138 -2.90 17.90 -15.43
N ASP A 139 -2.74 18.87 -14.52
CA ASP A 139 -1.51 19.66 -14.40
C ASP A 139 -0.35 18.77 -13.92
N THR A 140 -0.60 17.89 -12.95
CA THR A 140 0.41 16.96 -12.42
C THR A 140 0.87 15.97 -13.48
N LEU A 141 -0.06 15.35 -14.21
CA LEU A 141 0.27 14.45 -15.33
C LEU A 141 0.99 15.21 -16.44
N GLY A 142 0.54 16.42 -16.75
CA GLY A 142 1.16 17.28 -17.75
C GLY A 142 2.62 17.59 -17.43
N SER A 143 2.90 18.04 -16.20
CA SER A 143 4.26 18.29 -15.73
C SER A 143 5.10 17.01 -15.75
N LEU A 144 4.58 15.91 -15.19
CA LEU A 144 5.29 14.63 -15.15
C LEU A 144 5.69 14.15 -16.54
N PHE A 145 4.75 14.08 -17.49
CA PHE A 145 5.06 13.63 -18.85
C PHE A 145 5.86 14.64 -19.67
N SER A 146 5.86 15.92 -19.30
CA SER A 146 6.72 16.91 -19.95
C SER A 146 8.19 16.79 -19.53
N GLU A 147 8.44 16.34 -18.30
CA GLU A 147 9.79 16.19 -17.74
C GLU A 147 10.43 14.84 -18.08
N LEU A 148 9.63 13.79 -18.28
CA LEU A 148 10.13 12.47 -18.65
C LEU A 148 10.63 12.43 -20.11
N SER A 149 11.83 11.91 -20.30
CA SER A 149 12.41 11.57 -21.61
C SER A 149 11.69 10.39 -22.26
N ALA A 150 11.97 10.14 -23.54
CA ALA A 150 11.36 9.01 -24.27
C ALA A 150 11.76 7.65 -23.67
N GLU A 151 13.03 7.50 -23.28
CA GLU A 151 13.54 6.27 -22.65
C GLU A 151 12.89 6.04 -21.28
N GLU A 152 12.77 7.08 -20.46
CA GLU A 152 12.10 6.99 -19.14
C GLU A 152 10.62 6.68 -19.26
N LYS A 153 9.92 7.25 -20.25
CA LYS A 153 8.54 6.86 -20.58
C LYS A 153 8.44 5.41 -21.01
N GLU A 154 9.51 4.83 -21.54
CA GLU A 154 9.52 3.41 -21.90
C GLU A 154 9.76 2.49 -20.69
N ASP A 155 10.48 2.98 -19.68
CA ASP A 155 10.83 2.24 -18.47
C ASP A 155 9.99 2.61 -17.23
N CYS A 156 8.85 3.28 -17.43
CA CYS A 156 7.92 3.55 -16.34
C CYS A 156 6.44 3.32 -16.71
N VAL A 157 5.62 3.20 -15.67
CA VAL A 157 4.16 3.25 -15.74
C VAL A 157 3.65 4.23 -14.68
N VAL A 158 2.75 5.11 -15.08
CA VAL A 158 2.00 5.99 -14.18
C VAL A 158 0.61 5.41 -14.00
N VAL A 159 0.30 4.96 -12.79
CA VAL A 159 -1.01 4.42 -12.43
C VAL A 159 -1.79 5.48 -11.66
N VAL A 160 -2.84 6.00 -12.28
CA VAL A 160 -3.78 6.94 -11.65
C VAL A 160 -4.89 6.15 -11.00
N PHE A 161 -4.97 6.24 -9.67
CA PHE A 161 -6.00 5.61 -8.86
C PHE A 161 -7.11 6.62 -8.56
N ILE A 162 -8.27 6.46 -9.19
CA ILE A 162 -9.44 7.33 -8.98
C ILE A 162 -10.25 6.79 -7.80
N ALA A 163 -10.04 7.41 -6.65
CA ALA A 163 -10.66 7.10 -5.37
C ALA A 163 -12.02 7.80 -5.21
N GLU A 164 -12.90 7.68 -6.20
CA GLU A 164 -14.18 8.38 -6.23
C GLU A 164 -15.35 7.41 -6.11
N ILE A 165 -16.26 7.67 -5.16
CA ILE A 165 -17.42 6.81 -4.89
C ILE A 165 -18.57 7.18 -5.82
N GLU A 166 -18.71 8.46 -6.13
CA GLU A 166 -19.76 8.95 -7.00
C GLU A 166 -19.41 8.72 -8.48
N ALA A 167 -20.06 7.72 -9.10
CA ALA A 167 -19.79 7.28 -10.47
C ALA A 167 -19.75 8.42 -11.51
N ASN A 168 -20.62 9.44 -11.37
CA ASN A 168 -20.67 10.59 -12.28
C ASN A 168 -19.38 11.44 -12.25
N VAL A 169 -18.80 11.59 -11.07
CA VAL A 169 -17.59 12.38 -10.84
C VAL A 169 -16.37 11.62 -11.37
N GLY A 170 -16.27 10.32 -11.04
CA GLY A 170 -15.22 9.45 -11.56
C GLY A 170 -15.20 9.44 -13.10
N SER A 171 -16.37 9.27 -13.72
CA SER A 171 -16.52 9.29 -15.19
C SER A 171 -16.03 10.59 -15.83
N THR A 172 -16.23 11.73 -15.15
CA THR A 172 -15.76 13.03 -15.65
C THR A 172 -14.23 13.13 -15.63
N LEU A 173 -13.57 12.63 -14.58
CA LEU A 173 -12.11 12.61 -14.47
C LEU A 173 -11.49 11.68 -15.51
N ILE A 174 -12.09 10.51 -15.71
CA ILE A 174 -11.71 9.52 -16.72
C ILE A 174 -11.77 10.14 -18.12
N TYR A 175 -12.87 10.81 -18.45
CA TYR A 175 -13.04 11.49 -19.73
C TYR A 175 -12.02 12.61 -19.94
N LYS A 176 -11.72 13.41 -18.91
CA LYS A 176 -10.68 14.44 -18.96
C LYS A 176 -9.30 13.81 -19.23
N ALA A 177 -8.93 12.77 -18.49
CA ALA A 177 -7.64 12.08 -18.67
C ALA A 177 -7.50 11.55 -20.10
N GLN A 178 -8.55 10.90 -20.62
CA GLN A 178 -8.58 10.39 -21.99
C GLN A 178 -8.42 11.48 -23.05
N LYS A 179 -9.07 12.63 -22.84
CA LYS A 179 -9.00 13.76 -23.78
C LYS A 179 -7.64 14.45 -23.79
N HIS A 180 -7.00 14.58 -22.63
CA HIS A 180 -5.74 15.30 -22.48
C HIS A 180 -4.51 14.44 -22.78
N PHE A 181 -4.55 13.14 -22.48
CA PHE A 181 -3.39 12.22 -22.59
C PHE A 181 -3.69 10.97 -23.44
N PRO A 182 -4.23 11.10 -24.67
CA PRO A 182 -4.60 9.95 -25.48
C PRO A 182 -3.38 9.12 -25.90
N ARG A 183 -2.21 9.75 -26.10
CA ARG A 183 -0.98 9.07 -26.54
C ARG A 183 -0.35 8.27 -25.41
N GLU A 184 -0.35 8.83 -24.20
CA GLU A 184 0.20 8.20 -23.01
C GLU A 184 -0.65 6.98 -22.61
N ILE A 185 -1.97 7.09 -22.73
CA ILE A 185 -2.88 5.96 -22.55
C ILE A 185 -2.63 4.89 -23.61
N GLN A 186 -2.55 5.28 -24.89
CA GLN A 186 -2.36 4.34 -26.00
C GLN A 186 -1.01 3.61 -25.94
N SER A 187 0.05 4.29 -25.48
CA SER A 187 1.37 3.67 -25.29
C SER A 187 1.45 2.80 -24.04
N GLY A 188 0.46 2.88 -23.14
CA GLY A 188 0.45 2.13 -21.89
C GLY A 188 1.37 2.71 -20.81
N VAL A 189 1.93 3.90 -21.00
CA VAL A 189 2.68 4.61 -19.94
C VAL A 189 1.73 5.21 -18.90
N LEU A 190 0.49 5.52 -19.27
CA LEU A 190 -0.56 5.97 -18.35
C LEU A 190 -1.65 4.90 -18.23
N GLU A 191 -1.84 4.38 -17.02
CA GLU A 191 -2.95 3.49 -16.68
C GLU A 191 -3.88 4.19 -15.66
N VAL A 192 -5.18 3.98 -15.82
CA VAL A 192 -6.22 4.57 -14.97
C VAL A 192 -7.05 3.44 -14.40
N ILE A 193 -7.09 3.39 -13.07
CA ILE A 193 -7.83 2.39 -12.30
C ILE A 193 -8.79 3.07 -11.33
N SER A 194 -9.89 2.42 -11.00
CA SER A 194 -10.82 2.88 -9.97
C SER A 194 -11.40 1.68 -9.24
N PRO A 195 -11.47 1.68 -7.90
CA PRO A 195 -12.07 0.58 -7.18
C PRO A 195 -13.61 0.61 -7.35
N PRO A 196 -14.30 -0.53 -7.22
CA PRO A 196 -15.75 -0.54 -7.18
C PRO A 196 -16.26 0.22 -5.94
N ALA A 197 -17.46 0.81 -5.99
CA ALA A 197 -18.02 1.56 -4.86
C ALA A 197 -18.12 0.72 -3.58
N SER A 198 -18.34 -0.59 -3.74
CA SER A 198 -18.38 -1.60 -2.67
C SER A 198 -17.02 -1.88 -2.00
N TYR A 199 -15.91 -1.41 -2.58
CA TYR A 199 -14.60 -1.44 -1.94
C TYR A 199 -14.58 -0.57 -0.67
N TYR A 200 -15.34 0.52 -0.67
CA TYR A 200 -15.38 1.46 0.43
C TYR A 200 -16.40 1.06 1.50
N PRO A 201 -16.09 1.23 2.79
CA PRO A 201 -17.08 1.10 3.85
C PRO A 201 -18.10 2.25 3.79
N ASP A 202 -19.16 2.19 4.60
CA ASP A 202 -20.12 3.29 4.67
C ASP A 202 -19.47 4.57 5.20
N LEU A 203 -19.26 5.54 4.29
CA LEU A 203 -18.61 6.81 4.56
C LEU A 203 -19.60 7.91 5.00
N ASN A 204 -20.84 7.58 5.35
CA ASN A 204 -21.82 8.56 5.80
C ASN A 204 -21.71 8.88 7.31
N ASN A 205 -21.18 7.95 8.11
CA ASN A 205 -21.08 8.09 9.56
C ASN A 205 -19.62 8.21 10.05
N ILE A 206 -18.82 9.02 9.35
CA ILE A 206 -17.42 9.25 9.70
C ILE A 206 -17.32 10.31 10.79
N LYS A 207 -16.50 10.03 11.83
CA LYS A 207 -16.16 10.97 12.88
C LYS A 207 -15.13 11.98 12.38
N GLU A 208 -15.38 13.26 12.64
CA GLU A 208 -14.39 14.32 12.39
C GLU A 208 -13.17 14.08 13.29
N THR A 209 -11.98 14.10 12.68
CA THR A 209 -10.72 13.85 13.37
C THR A 209 -9.76 14.99 13.07
N PHE A 210 -8.95 15.41 14.03
CA PHE A 210 -7.92 16.44 13.84
C PHE A 210 -8.40 17.80 13.29
N GLY A 211 -9.68 18.14 13.48
CA GLY A 211 -10.27 19.40 12.99
C GLY A 211 -10.57 19.41 11.49
N ASP A 212 -10.45 18.26 10.81
CA ASP A 212 -10.81 18.13 9.42
C ASP A 212 -12.32 18.07 9.20
N SER A 213 -12.78 18.68 8.11
CA SER A 213 -14.17 18.52 7.66
C SER A 213 -14.44 17.06 7.31
N LYS A 214 -15.70 16.62 7.44
CA LYS A 214 -16.11 15.25 7.07
C LYS A 214 -15.68 14.86 5.66
N GLU A 215 -15.70 15.82 4.74
CA GLU A 215 -15.27 15.64 3.36
C GLU A 215 -13.76 15.32 3.27
N ARG A 216 -12.90 16.04 4.02
CA ARG A 216 -11.47 15.72 4.06
C ARG A 216 -11.20 14.36 4.70
N VAL A 217 -11.92 14.02 5.77
CA VAL A 217 -11.77 12.70 6.38
C VAL A 217 -12.21 11.59 5.42
N ARG A 218 -13.29 11.81 4.65
CA ARG A 218 -13.73 10.90 3.59
C ARG A 218 -12.61 10.66 2.56
N TYR A 219 -11.95 11.72 2.10
CA TYR A 219 -10.83 11.57 1.16
C TYR A 219 -9.64 10.81 1.74
N CYS A 220 -9.31 11.02 3.02
CA CYS A 220 -8.24 10.28 3.69
C CYS A 220 -8.56 8.78 3.86
N ILE A 221 -9.84 8.40 3.90
CA ILE A 221 -10.26 6.99 3.98
C ILE A 221 -10.31 6.36 2.58
N ALA A 222 -10.59 7.15 1.54
CA ALA A 222 -10.75 6.66 0.18
C ALA A 222 -9.43 6.40 -0.56
N VAL A 223 -8.36 7.08 -0.15
CA VAL A 223 -6.99 7.02 -0.71
C VAL A 223 -6.12 6.12 0.15
#